data_AF-A0A0E4CRB5-F1
#
_entry.id   AF-A0A0E4CRB5-F1
#
_cell.length_a   1.000
_cell.length_b   1.000
_cell.length_c   1.000
_cell.angle_alpha   90.00
_cell.angle_beta   90.00
_cell.angle_gamma   90.00
#
_symmetry.space_group_name_H-M   'P 1'
#
loop_
_entity.id
_entity.type
_entity.pdbx_description
1 polymer ?
#
loop_
_entity_poly.entity_id
_entity_poly.type
_entity_poly.pdbx_seq_one_letter_code
_entity_poly.pdbx_strand_id
1 'polypeptide(L)'
;MDHNFELAFNLLDEAAGRIQTQQYGITRILSHNHGNTLLTTVHEYTPETGHRLVLLANDDHGPMAAVEATAADLNTDPTTRILKVRAGDNMTFHNQPGTWSYQATHAGHTYVLTAGVGYEPMWTVSIDHCPAHAHDDLDKAMNTLLEHAAA
;
A
#
# COMPACT_ATOMS: atom_id res chain seq x y z
N MET A 1 14.10 10.30 -3.16
CA MET A 1 12.71 10.60 -2.72
C MET A 1 12.17 9.25 -2.36
N ASP A 2 12.14 8.94 -1.07
CA ASP A 2 12.13 7.55 -0.64
C ASP A 2 10.75 7.21 -0.09
N HIS A 3 9.82 6.88 -0.99
CA HIS A 3 8.57 6.26 -0.59
C HIS A 3 8.24 5.05 -1.44
N ASN A 4 7.58 4.07 -0.83
CA ASN A 4 7.30 2.79 -1.47
C ASN A 4 5.91 2.71 -2.08
N PHE A 5 5.23 3.83 -2.33
CA PHE A 5 3.89 3.81 -2.90
C PHE A 5 3.86 3.29 -4.34
N GLU A 6 4.83 3.67 -5.18
CA GLU A 6 4.95 3.11 -6.53
C GLU A 6 5.11 1.59 -6.52
N LEU A 7 5.98 1.08 -5.63
CA LEU A 7 6.12 -0.35 -5.39
C LEU A 7 4.78 -0.96 -4.95
N ALA A 8 4.09 -0.34 -3.99
CA ALA A 8 2.81 -0.83 -3.51
C ALA A 8 1.76 -0.89 -4.63
N PHE A 9 1.69 0.10 -5.52
CA PHE A 9 0.80 0.06 -6.69
C PHE A 9 1.14 -1.09 -7.63
N ASN A 10 2.42 -1.28 -7.96
CA ASN A 10 2.85 -2.39 -8.81
C ASN A 10 2.54 -3.76 -8.19
N LEU A 11 2.59 -3.87 -6.85
CA LEU A 11 2.27 -5.10 -6.14
C LEU A 11 0.77 -5.45 -6.17
N LEU A 12 -0.14 -4.49 -6.43
CA LEU A 12 -1.58 -4.78 -6.54
C LEU A 12 -1.85 -5.75 -7.70
N ASP A 13 -1.29 -5.47 -8.88
CA ASP A 13 -1.43 -6.32 -10.06
C ASP A 13 -0.78 -7.69 -9.83
N GLU A 14 0.37 -7.74 -9.15
CA GLU A 14 1.01 -9.01 -8.80
C GLU A 14 0.16 -9.82 -7.81
N ALA A 15 -0.42 -9.20 -6.79
CA ALA A 15 -1.30 -9.87 -5.85
C ALA A 15 -2.57 -10.41 -6.52
N ALA A 16 -3.17 -9.62 -7.44
CA ALA A 16 -4.31 -10.03 -8.26
C ALA A 16 -3.97 -11.23 -9.16
N GLY A 17 -2.85 -11.19 -9.87
CA GLY A 17 -2.42 -12.30 -10.72
C GLY A 17 -2.14 -13.57 -9.92
N ARG A 18 -1.56 -13.45 -8.73
CA ARG A 18 -1.25 -14.59 -7.84
C ARG A 18 -2.50 -15.28 -7.31
N ILE A 19 -3.50 -14.51 -6.86
CA ILE A 19 -4.74 -15.10 -6.33
C ILE A 19 -5.52 -15.84 -7.43
N GLN A 20 -5.52 -15.31 -8.66
CA GLN A 20 -6.16 -15.93 -9.83
C GLN A 20 -5.43 -17.19 -10.32
N THR A 21 -4.09 -17.20 -10.27
CA THR A 21 -3.26 -18.34 -10.71
C THR A 21 -3.02 -19.39 -9.62
N GLN A 22 -3.73 -19.28 -8.50
CA GLN A 22 -3.68 -20.22 -7.36
C GLN A 22 -2.28 -20.36 -6.74
N GLN A 23 -1.49 -19.29 -6.75
CA GLN A 23 -0.19 -19.26 -6.09
C GLN A 23 -0.35 -19.00 -4.58
N TYR A 24 -0.85 -20.03 -3.90
CA TYR A 24 -1.24 -20.00 -2.49
C TYR A 24 -0.12 -20.42 -1.54
N GLY A 25 -0.41 -20.26 -0.25
CA GLY A 25 0.48 -20.58 0.86
C GLY A 25 1.27 -19.40 1.41
N ILE A 26 2.13 -19.70 2.39
CA ILE A 26 3.12 -18.75 2.92
C ILE A 26 4.43 -19.01 2.19
N THR A 27 4.70 -18.26 1.14
CA THR A 27 5.85 -18.53 0.27
C THR A 27 6.71 -17.29 0.07
N ARG A 28 8.02 -17.47 0.25
CA ARG A 28 9.01 -16.51 -0.26
C ARG A 28 9.06 -16.63 -1.78
N ILE A 29 8.93 -15.51 -2.46
CA ILE A 29 9.00 -15.46 -3.93
C ILE A 29 10.45 -15.25 -4.32
N LEU A 30 11.03 -16.23 -5.01
CA LEU A 30 12.44 -16.19 -5.44
C LEU A 30 12.65 -15.52 -6.80
N SER A 31 11.59 -15.37 -7.59
CA SER A 31 11.65 -14.78 -8.93
C SER A 31 10.54 -13.75 -9.10
N HIS A 32 10.92 -12.47 -9.11
CA HIS A 32 10.06 -11.32 -9.34
C HIS A 32 10.90 -10.15 -9.89
N ASN A 33 10.24 -9.14 -10.47
CA ASN A 33 10.91 -8.02 -11.15
C ASN A 33 11.10 -6.77 -10.27
N HIS A 34 11.00 -6.93 -8.94
CA HIS A 34 11.09 -5.84 -7.95
C HIS A 34 12.49 -5.69 -7.34
N GLY A 35 13.54 -6.07 -8.07
CA GLY A 35 14.93 -5.95 -7.61
C GLY A 35 15.22 -6.79 -6.36
N ASN A 36 15.97 -6.22 -5.41
CA ASN A 36 16.42 -6.90 -4.18
C ASN A 36 15.36 -7.01 -3.08
N THR A 37 14.11 -6.64 -3.36
CA THR A 37 13.02 -6.73 -2.39
C THR A 37 12.73 -8.18 -2.01
N LEU A 38 12.58 -8.45 -0.72
CA LEU A 38 12.09 -9.73 -0.24
C LEU A 38 10.56 -9.76 -0.30
N LEU A 39 10.01 -10.55 -1.22
CA LEU A 39 8.57 -10.77 -1.34
C LEU A 39 8.12 -12.06 -0.64
N THR A 40 7.09 -11.94 0.19
CA THR A 40 6.42 -13.06 0.87
C THR A 40 4.92 -12.97 0.66
N THR A 41 4.29 -14.05 0.22
CA THR A 41 2.82 -14.17 0.22
C THR A 41 2.33 -14.81 1.50
N VAL A 42 1.12 -14.44 1.92
CA VAL A 42 0.34 -15.14 2.93
C VAL A 42 -1.07 -15.29 2.36
N HIS A 43 -1.53 -16.53 2.19
CA HIS A 43 -2.86 -16.82 1.69
C HIS A 43 -3.74 -17.48 2.75
N GLU A 44 -4.98 -17.04 2.80
CA GLU A 44 -6.05 -17.54 3.66
C GLU A 44 -7.28 -17.82 2.81
N TYR A 45 -8.05 -18.84 3.17
CA TYR A 45 -9.33 -19.15 2.55
C TYR A 45 -10.36 -19.48 3.63
N THR A 46 -11.54 -18.89 3.52
CA THR A 46 -12.72 -19.33 4.27
C THR A 46 -13.92 -19.46 3.34
N PRO A 47 -14.85 -20.38 3.59
CA PRO A 47 -16.09 -20.47 2.82
C PRO A 47 -16.92 -19.17 2.85
N GLU A 48 -16.83 -18.38 3.91
CA GLU A 48 -17.65 -17.17 4.12
C GLU A 48 -17.07 -15.94 3.40
N THR A 49 -15.75 -15.82 3.32
CA THR A 49 -15.07 -14.62 2.77
C THR A 49 -14.27 -14.89 1.50
N GLY A 50 -14.22 -16.14 1.04
CA GLY A 50 -13.45 -16.55 -0.12
C GLY A 50 -11.94 -16.55 0.13
N HIS A 51 -11.18 -16.27 -0.93
CA HIS A 51 -9.73 -16.20 -0.93
C HIS A 51 -9.24 -14.82 -0.52
N ARG A 52 -8.21 -14.80 0.31
CA ARG A 52 -7.49 -13.60 0.73
C ARG A 52 -6.00 -13.86 0.60
N LEU A 53 -5.30 -13.02 -0.15
CA LEU A 53 -3.86 -13.07 -0.31
C LEU A 53 -3.25 -11.74 0.10
N VAL A 54 -2.31 -11.77 1.03
CA VAL A 54 -1.49 -10.63 1.42
C VAL A 54 -0.10 -10.81 0.83
N LEU A 55 0.36 -9.83 0.06
CA LEU A 55 1.71 -9.78 -0.48
C LEU A 55 2.53 -8.74 0.31
N LEU A 56 3.60 -9.20 0.94
CA LEU A 56 4.49 -8.43 1.81
C LEU A 56 5.81 -8.17 1.08
N ALA A 57 6.21 -6.91 0.99
CA ALA A 57 7.51 -6.49 0.51
C ALA A 57 8.36 -5.97 1.67
N ASN A 58 9.59 -6.49 1.78
CA ASN A 58 10.53 -6.13 2.82
C ASN A 58 11.92 -5.87 2.23
N ASP A 59 12.69 -5.03 2.91
CA ASP A 59 14.14 -4.91 2.74
C ASP A 59 14.85 -5.15 4.07
N ASP A 60 16.15 -4.84 4.13
CA ASP A 60 16.98 -4.99 5.33
C ASP A 60 16.54 -4.06 6.48
N HIS A 61 15.74 -3.04 6.19
CA HIS A 61 15.16 -2.11 7.17
C HIS A 61 13.73 -2.50 7.59
N GLY A 62 13.20 -3.62 7.08
CA GLY A 62 11.89 -4.14 7.44
C GLY A 62 10.81 -3.93 6.36
N PRO A 63 9.52 -3.85 6.74
CA PRO A 63 8.43 -3.79 5.77
C PRO A 63 8.44 -2.50 4.95
N MET A 64 8.50 -2.64 3.63
CA MET A 64 8.42 -1.55 2.66
C MET A 64 6.97 -1.28 2.25
N ALA A 65 6.23 -2.35 1.93
CA ALA A 65 4.83 -2.28 1.52
C ALA A 65 4.11 -3.59 1.85
N ALA A 66 2.80 -3.51 2.04
CA ALA A 66 1.92 -4.67 2.04
C ALA A 66 0.65 -4.35 1.27
N VAL A 67 0.25 -5.29 0.43
CA VAL A 67 -0.99 -5.21 -0.33
C VAL A 67 -1.82 -6.46 -0.13
N GLU A 68 -3.10 -6.35 -0.41
CA GLU A 68 -4.05 -7.45 -0.32
C GLU A 68 -4.80 -7.59 -1.63
N ALA A 69 -5.03 -8.84 -2.03
CA ALA A 69 -6.01 -9.22 -3.04
C ALA A 69 -7.04 -10.17 -2.41
N THR A 70 -8.32 -9.93 -2.68
CA THR A 70 -9.43 -10.80 -2.26
C THR A 70 -10.26 -11.23 -3.46
N ALA A 71 -10.75 -12.46 -3.45
CA ALA A 71 -11.66 -12.97 -4.48
C ALA A 71 -12.64 -13.97 -3.85
N ALA A 72 -13.93 -13.86 -4.16
CA ALA A 72 -14.95 -14.77 -3.61
C ALA A 72 -14.69 -16.22 -4.05
N ASP A 73 -14.28 -16.39 -5.31
CA ASP A 73 -13.88 -17.65 -5.92
C ASP A 73 -12.89 -17.39 -7.08
N LEU A 74 -12.45 -18.45 -7.75
CA LEU A 74 -11.46 -18.41 -8.84
C LEU A 74 -11.96 -17.71 -10.11
N ASN A 75 -13.27 -17.52 -10.27
CA ASN A 75 -13.87 -16.92 -11.45
C ASN A 75 -14.29 -15.47 -11.21
N THR A 76 -14.10 -14.97 -9.99
CA THR A 76 -14.42 -13.59 -9.60
C THR A 76 -13.18 -12.71 -9.76
N ASP A 77 -13.35 -11.55 -10.39
CA ASP A 77 -12.27 -10.58 -10.49
C ASP A 77 -11.80 -10.16 -9.09
N PRO A 78 -10.49 -10.19 -8.82
CA PRO A 78 -9.98 -9.89 -7.50
C PRO A 78 -10.13 -8.40 -7.18
N THR A 79 -10.50 -8.10 -5.94
CA THR A 79 -10.41 -6.75 -5.39
C THR A 79 -9.05 -6.58 -4.73
N THR A 80 -8.36 -5.49 -5.03
CA THR A 80 -7.04 -5.19 -4.47
C THR A 80 -7.02 -3.93 -3.65
N ARG A 81 -6.20 -3.90 -2.60
CA ARG A 81 -5.91 -2.68 -1.83
C ARG A 81 -4.50 -2.68 -1.26
N ILE A 82 -3.95 -1.49 -1.12
CA ILE A 82 -2.74 -1.28 -0.33
C ILE A 82 -3.13 -1.31 1.15
N LEU A 83 -2.42 -2.07 1.97
CA LEU A 83 -2.64 -2.14 3.42
C LEU A 83 -1.74 -1.18 4.19
N LYS A 84 -0.46 -1.12 3.81
CA LYS A 84 0.53 -0.23 4.42
C LYS A 84 1.71 0.04 3.49
N VAL A 85 2.33 1.20 3.65
CA VAL A 85 3.47 1.65 2.85
C VAL A 85 4.44 2.43 3.72
N ARG A 86 5.73 2.11 3.65
CA ARG A 86 6.79 2.88 4.28
C ARG A 86 7.19 4.06 3.39
N ALA A 87 7.32 5.23 4.00
CA ALA A 87 7.80 6.47 3.40
C ALA A 87 8.83 7.13 4.31
N GLY A 88 9.86 7.71 3.71
CA GLY A 88 11.09 8.10 4.40
C GLY A 88 11.69 6.94 5.18
N ASP A 89 12.48 7.29 6.19
CA ASP A 89 13.18 6.29 7.01
C ASP A 89 12.25 5.61 8.03
N ASN A 90 11.26 6.34 8.57
CA ASN A 90 10.55 5.94 9.78
C ASN A 90 9.03 6.16 9.75
N MET A 91 8.43 6.52 8.61
CA MET A 91 7.00 6.76 8.53
C MET A 91 6.31 5.60 7.82
N THR A 92 5.35 4.95 8.47
CA THR A 92 4.53 3.91 7.85
C THR A 92 3.09 4.38 7.77
N PHE A 93 2.60 4.50 6.54
CA PHE A 93 1.22 4.78 6.23
C PHE A 93 0.40 3.51 6.28
N HIS A 94 -0.75 3.55 6.93
CA HIS A 94 -1.72 2.48 7.04
C HIS A 94 -3.01 2.88 6.33
N ASN A 95 -3.56 1.99 5.51
CA ASN A 95 -4.83 2.24 4.84
C ASN A 95 -5.97 2.37 5.86
N GLN A 96 -6.83 3.35 5.63
CA GLN A 96 -8.12 3.47 6.31
C GLN A 96 -9.15 2.58 5.58
N PRO A 97 -9.74 1.58 6.26
CA PRO A 97 -10.59 0.58 5.62
C PRO A 97 -11.73 1.18 4.79
N GLY A 98 -11.92 0.66 3.58
CA GLY A 98 -13.00 1.10 2.67
C GLY A 98 -12.72 2.42 1.95
N THR A 99 -11.50 2.95 2.07
CA THR A 99 -11.11 4.22 1.45
C THR A 99 -9.76 4.10 0.75
N TRP A 100 -9.44 5.07 -0.10
CA TRP A 100 -8.08 5.30 -0.61
C TRP A 100 -7.33 6.35 0.23
N SER A 101 -7.59 6.37 1.54
CA SER A 101 -6.89 7.19 2.51
C SER A 101 -5.87 6.37 3.29
N TYR A 102 -4.75 6.98 3.59
CA TYR A 102 -3.62 6.38 4.28
C TYR A 102 -3.17 7.30 5.39
N GLN A 103 -2.98 6.75 6.59
CA GLN A 103 -2.63 7.51 7.78
C GLN A 103 -1.30 7.02 8.36
N ALA A 104 -0.43 7.95 8.72
CA ALA A 104 0.78 7.69 9.49
C ALA A 104 0.83 8.60 10.72
N THR A 105 1.49 8.14 11.78
CA THR A 105 1.82 8.99 12.93
C THR A 105 3.33 9.00 13.10
N HIS A 106 3.92 10.19 13.13
CA HIS A 106 5.36 10.36 13.26
C HIS A 106 5.69 11.64 14.03
N ALA A 107 6.65 11.57 14.95
CA ALA A 107 7.10 12.71 15.77
C ALA A 107 5.97 13.53 16.46
N GLY A 108 4.88 12.87 16.85
CA GLY A 108 3.73 13.54 17.50
C GLY A 108 2.69 14.14 16.54
N HIS A 109 2.92 14.06 15.23
CA HIS A 109 2.00 14.52 14.20
C HIS A 109 1.27 13.35 13.52
N THR A 110 0.04 13.62 13.08
CA THR A 110 -0.75 12.69 12.26
C THR A 110 -0.77 13.17 10.82
N TYR A 111 -0.35 12.31 9.89
CA TYR A 111 -0.31 12.58 8.46
C TYR A 111 -1.37 11.75 7.78
N VAL A 112 -2.21 12.37 6.96
CA VAL A 112 -3.18 11.66 6.13
C VAL A 112 -2.91 12.01 4.68
N LEU A 113 -2.82 10.98 3.85
CA LEU A 113 -2.72 11.05 2.39
C LEU A 113 -3.95 10.38 1.81
N THR A 114 -4.70 11.08 0.97
CA THR A 114 -5.91 10.54 0.33
C THR A 114 -5.79 10.63 -1.17
N ALA A 115 -5.98 9.51 -1.87
CA ALA A 115 -6.06 9.51 -3.33
C ALA A 115 -7.46 9.96 -3.79
N GLY A 116 -7.50 10.88 -4.74
CA GLY A 116 -8.73 11.24 -5.45
C GLY A 116 -9.13 10.12 -6.40
N VAL A 117 -10.40 9.69 -6.35
CA VAL A 117 -10.95 8.69 -7.28
C VAL A 117 -11.78 9.42 -8.34
N GLY A 118 -11.27 9.48 -9.57
CA GLY A 118 -12.02 9.88 -10.76
C GLY A 118 -11.68 11.25 -11.35
N TYR A 119 -11.51 12.30 -10.55
CA TYR A 119 -11.16 13.65 -11.02
C TYR A 119 -10.30 14.39 -9.99
N GLU A 120 -9.59 15.44 -10.44
CA GLU A 120 -8.72 16.29 -9.62
C GLU A 120 -9.40 16.83 -8.35
N PRO A 121 -8.64 17.01 -7.25
CA PRO A 121 -7.21 16.75 -7.12
C PRO A 121 -6.87 15.26 -7.01
N MET A 122 -5.76 14.86 -7.63
CA MET A 122 -5.32 13.46 -7.64
C MET A 122 -4.92 12.99 -6.24
N TRP A 123 -4.40 13.90 -5.42
CA TRP A 123 -4.00 13.62 -4.04
C TRP A 123 -4.36 14.78 -3.12
N THR A 124 -4.77 14.46 -1.91
CA THR A 124 -4.88 15.45 -0.84
C THR A 124 -4.07 14.99 0.37
N VAL A 125 -3.48 15.95 1.07
CA VAL A 125 -2.72 15.71 2.30
C VAL A 125 -3.27 16.54 3.43
N SER A 126 -3.34 15.99 4.64
CA SER A 126 -3.62 16.78 5.85
C SER A 126 -2.66 16.39 6.96
N ILE A 127 -2.27 17.39 7.75
CA ILE A 127 -1.39 17.24 8.90
C ILE A 127 -2.19 17.65 10.14
N ASP A 128 -2.26 16.77 11.12
CA ASP A 128 -3.05 16.91 12.35
C ASP A 128 -4.52 17.26 12.08
N HIS A 129 -4.92 18.47 12.46
CA HIS A 129 -6.27 19.00 12.32
C HIS A 129 -6.34 20.13 11.28
N CYS A 130 -5.27 20.33 10.51
CA CYS A 130 -5.25 21.31 9.44
C CYS A 130 -6.11 20.85 8.25
N PRO A 131 -6.73 21.79 7.52
CA PRO A 131 -7.45 21.47 6.29
C PRO A 131 -6.58 20.71 5.28
N ALA A 132 -7.20 19.85 4.49
CA ALA A 132 -6.48 19.12 3.46
C ALA A 132 -6.00 20.04 2.33
N HIS A 133 -4.75 19.84 1.91
CA HIS A 133 -4.11 20.53 0.80
C HIS A 133 -4.07 19.61 -0.43
N ALA A 134 -4.41 20.17 -1.58
CA ALA A 134 -4.50 19.44 -2.84
C ALA A 134 -3.15 19.41 -3.58
N HIS A 135 -2.87 18.27 -4.20
CA HIS A 135 -1.71 18.02 -5.05
C HIS A 135 -2.14 17.31 -6.35
N ASP A 136 -1.44 17.62 -7.43
CA ASP A 136 -1.65 17.07 -8.78
C ASP A 136 -0.93 15.74 -8.98
N ASP A 137 0.11 15.45 -8.20
CA ASP A 137 0.84 14.18 -8.23
C ASP A 137 1.21 13.69 -6.82
N LEU A 138 1.47 12.38 -6.74
CA LEU A 138 1.80 11.69 -5.50
C LEU A 138 3.14 12.14 -4.93
N ASP A 139 4.15 12.35 -5.78
CA ASP A 139 5.50 12.68 -5.33
C ASP A 139 5.49 14.03 -4.61
N LYS A 140 4.82 15.05 -5.16
CA LYS A 140 4.62 16.36 -4.51
C LYS A 140 3.86 16.25 -3.19
N ALA A 141 2.80 15.45 -3.16
CA ALA A 141 2.04 15.20 -1.94
C ALA A 141 2.95 14.60 -0.86
N MET A 142 3.72 13.56 -1.21
CA MET A 142 4.63 12.89 -0.30
C MET A 142 5.79 13.77 0.15
N ASN A 143 6.36 14.58 -0.75
CA ASN A 143 7.41 15.54 -0.40
C ASN A 143 6.92 16.52 0.64
N THR A 144 5.70 17.05 0.49
CA THR A 144 5.10 17.96 1.48
C THR A 144 5.04 17.32 2.88
N LEU A 145 4.64 16.05 2.95
CA LEU A 145 4.57 15.33 4.23
C LEU A 145 5.95 15.02 4.81
N LEU A 146 6.90 14.62 3.96
CA LEU A 146 8.26 14.26 4.38
C LEU A 146 9.09 15.48 4.79
N GLU A 147 8.94 16.61 4.10
CA GLU A 147 9.57 17.88 4.47
C GLU A 147 9.07 18.37 5.83
N HIS A 148 7.76 18.28 6.09
CA HIS A 148 7.21 18.60 7.41
C HIS A 148 7.71 17.62 8.49
N ALA A 149 7.76 16.33 8.19
CA ALA A 149 8.23 15.33 9.14
C ALA A 149 9.72 15.45 9.49
N ALA A 150 10.52 16.11 8.64
CA ALA A 150 11.95 16.33 8.84
C ALA A 150 12.27 17.67 9.54
N ALA A 151 11.29 18.57 9.70
CA ALA A 151 11.42 19.87 10.34
C ALA A 151 11.33 19.79 11.86
#